data_AF-A0A7E4VD61-F1
#
_entry.id   AF-A0A7E4VD61-F1
#
_cell.length_a   1.000
_cell.length_b   1.000
_cell.length_c   1.000
_cell.angle_alpha   90.00
_cell.angle_beta   90.00
_cell.angle_gamma   90.00
#
_symmetry.space_group_name_H-M   'P 1'
#
loop_
_entity.id
_entity.type
_entity.pdbx_description
1 polymer ?
#
loop_
_entity_poly.entity_id
_entity_poly.type
_entity_poly.pdbx_seq_one_letter_code
_entity_poly.pdbx_strand_id
1 'polypeptide(L)'
;MRRLPRATIPPPPCPATFSRRGAAVQVTSTYQSRPDTKFSIQVKSNFKDKLNFLDNILVDFDTKRVKNFEKLKEQRRELVKAIENHICAAGNARLIPVGSLVTGLVFDVASDLDLCLFAENKNFYNDLVRNESFRIFVFKQMQSLTYELGSLNPELIVSENVFFPFANVPLQITRFKSGFSMDIQIPIHNFQAIRNTNLVKHYVLADGRFPLVYHYFRRLFDALGLRNSKDGLFSSYHLLMLTIHFLQCRSLTNPVLPVLCSTHPHRVGADVPIEKVFAFLDGSIGLPEDFGWKSENKQSAAELVVDMVDYYRRFNVRTDVIYINRGFASKKKRAESMNFLQIYDPYGPQTITKSMHLPDALETAFSFIYRKMNTGMFLNTFPNFPEASHFRSFAEWKPWFSSLKCN
;
A
#
# COMPACT_ATOMS: atom_id res chain seq x y z
N MET A 1 -62.04 17.61 -18.14
CA MET A 1 -61.00 16.56 -18.30
C MET A 1 -60.67 15.97 -16.93
N ARG A 2 -60.87 14.66 -16.77
CA ARG A 2 -60.68 13.92 -15.51
C ARG A 2 -59.20 13.92 -15.09
N ARG A 3 -58.90 14.33 -13.85
CA ARG A 3 -57.56 14.18 -13.24
C ARG A 3 -57.40 12.77 -12.70
N LEU A 4 -56.33 12.08 -13.10
CA LEU A 4 -55.90 10.80 -12.54
C LEU A 4 -55.41 10.97 -11.08
N PRO A 5 -55.57 9.97 -10.20
CA PRO A 5 -55.09 10.06 -8.82
C PRO A 5 -53.57 9.85 -8.71
N ARG A 6 -52.91 10.64 -7.86
CA ARG A 6 -51.50 10.50 -7.46
C ARG A 6 -51.33 9.21 -6.65
N ALA A 7 -50.41 8.35 -7.10
CA ALA A 7 -49.93 7.23 -6.29
C ALA A 7 -49.06 7.73 -5.14
N THR A 8 -49.43 7.41 -3.90
CA THR A 8 -48.64 7.62 -2.69
C THR A 8 -47.56 6.54 -2.57
N ILE A 9 -46.29 6.96 -2.58
CA ILE A 9 -45.13 6.08 -2.34
C ILE A 9 -45.00 5.87 -0.82
N PRO A 10 -44.87 4.64 -0.29
CA PRO A 10 -44.68 4.41 1.14
C PRO A 10 -43.25 4.79 1.58
N PRO A 11 -43.05 5.19 2.85
CA PRO A 11 -41.73 5.56 3.37
C PRO A 11 -40.81 4.34 3.46
N PRO A 12 -39.48 4.53 3.40
CA PRO A 12 -38.52 3.42 3.50
C PRO A 12 -38.52 2.81 4.91
N PRO A 13 -38.28 1.50 5.05
CA PRO A 13 -38.25 0.85 6.36
C PRO A 13 -37.04 1.32 7.18
N CYS A 14 -37.30 1.60 8.45
CA CYS A 14 -36.30 1.93 9.48
C CYS A 14 -35.36 0.72 9.72
N PRO A 15 -34.06 0.91 9.96
CA PRO A 15 -33.14 -0.21 10.16
C PRO A 15 -33.44 -0.92 11.48
N ALA A 16 -33.73 -2.23 11.38
CA ALA A 16 -33.97 -3.10 12.51
C ALA A 16 -32.74 -3.17 13.43
N THR A 17 -32.97 -2.96 14.72
CA THR A 17 -32.05 -3.23 15.82
C THR A 17 -31.69 -4.72 15.83
N PHE A 18 -30.45 -5.06 15.47
CA PHE A 18 -29.95 -6.43 15.57
C PHE A 18 -29.59 -6.75 17.03
N SER A 19 -30.49 -7.48 17.69
CA SER A 19 -30.27 -8.15 18.97
C SER A 19 -29.15 -9.19 18.85
N ARG A 20 -28.17 -9.12 19.77
CA ARG A 20 -27.11 -10.13 19.97
C ARG A 20 -27.72 -11.50 20.28
N ARG A 21 -27.61 -12.45 19.36
CA ARG A 21 -27.48 -13.87 19.69
C ARG A 21 -26.35 -14.47 18.85
N GLY A 22 -25.36 -15.01 19.56
CA GLY A 22 -24.20 -15.66 18.96
C GLY A 22 -24.63 -16.92 18.22
N ALA A 23 -24.40 -16.92 16.91
CA ALA A 23 -24.26 -18.13 16.13
C ALA A 23 -22.86 -18.09 15.54
N ALA A 24 -22.01 -19.01 15.99
CA ALA A 24 -20.69 -19.23 15.42
C ALA A 24 -20.89 -19.61 13.95
N VAL A 25 -20.59 -18.68 13.04
CA VAL A 25 -20.53 -18.97 11.61
C VAL A 25 -19.30 -19.86 11.40
N GLN A 26 -19.52 -21.15 11.22
CA GLN A 26 -18.51 -22.05 10.66
C GLN A 26 -18.17 -21.57 9.25
N VAL A 27 -17.07 -20.84 9.14
CA VAL A 27 -16.49 -20.46 7.84
C VAL A 27 -15.74 -21.67 7.30
N THR A 28 -16.35 -22.36 6.34
CA THR A 28 -15.70 -23.42 5.55
C THR A 28 -14.58 -22.81 4.70
N SER A 29 -13.36 -22.89 5.22
CA SER A 29 -12.10 -22.52 4.56
C SER A 29 -11.71 -23.57 3.53
N THR A 30 -11.71 -23.23 2.24
CA THR A 30 -11.28 -24.14 1.17
C THR A 30 -9.89 -23.82 0.60
N TYR A 31 -9.14 -22.88 1.18
CA TYR A 31 -7.76 -22.61 0.77
C TYR A 31 -6.76 -23.02 1.86
N GLN A 32 -6.66 -24.33 2.09
CA GLN A 32 -5.55 -24.94 2.84
C GLN A 32 -4.43 -25.30 1.85
N SER A 33 -3.79 -24.32 1.23
CA SER A 33 -2.51 -24.62 0.60
C SER A 33 -1.45 -24.61 1.68
N ARG A 34 -0.94 -25.78 2.08
CA ARG A 34 0.23 -25.86 2.96
C ARG A 34 1.43 -25.19 2.26
N PRO A 35 2.31 -24.49 2.99
CA PRO A 35 3.47 -23.80 2.43
C PRO A 35 4.58 -24.81 2.05
N ASP A 36 4.50 -26.01 2.60
CA ASP A 36 5.42 -27.13 2.38
C ASP A 36 5.15 -27.82 1.04
N THR A 37 5.17 -27.05 -0.05
CA THR A 37 5.22 -27.64 -1.38
C THR A 37 6.59 -28.24 -1.62
N LYS A 38 6.65 -29.22 -2.54
CA LYS A 38 7.91 -29.81 -3.00
C LYS A 38 8.93 -28.74 -3.42
N PHE A 39 8.46 -27.64 -4.03
CA PHE A 39 9.31 -26.52 -4.43
C PHE A 39 9.95 -25.81 -3.24
N SER A 40 9.15 -25.37 -2.27
CA SER A 40 9.66 -24.64 -1.10
C SER A 40 10.70 -25.47 -0.34
N ILE A 41 10.37 -26.73 -0.04
CA ILE A 41 11.26 -27.65 0.64
C ILE A 41 12.57 -27.82 -0.14
N GLN A 42 12.48 -28.08 -1.44
CA GLN A 42 13.65 -28.34 -2.28
C GLN A 42 14.56 -27.11 -2.44
N VAL A 43 13.99 -25.91 -2.64
CA VAL A 43 14.79 -24.69 -2.76
C VAL A 43 15.50 -24.38 -1.44
N LYS A 44 14.78 -24.49 -0.31
CA LYS A 44 15.35 -24.24 1.02
C LYS A 44 16.44 -25.25 1.37
N SER A 45 16.27 -26.53 1.02
CA SER A 45 17.29 -27.55 1.28
C SER A 45 18.51 -27.39 0.38
N ASN A 46 18.31 -27.12 -0.91
CA ASN A 46 19.39 -27.16 -1.90
C ASN A 46 20.25 -25.89 -1.90
N PHE A 47 19.70 -24.76 -1.44
CA PHE A 47 20.36 -23.45 -1.53
C PHE A 47 20.48 -22.76 -0.17
N LYS A 48 20.64 -23.53 0.91
CA LYS A 48 20.74 -23.02 2.28
C LYS A 48 21.79 -21.90 2.43
N ASP A 49 22.97 -22.05 1.83
CA ASP A 49 24.03 -21.03 1.91
C ASP A 49 23.65 -19.73 1.20
N LYS A 50 22.92 -19.81 0.09
CA LYS A 50 22.39 -18.63 -0.61
C LYS A 50 21.33 -17.93 0.22
N LEU A 51 20.45 -18.68 0.87
CA LEU A 51 19.43 -18.11 1.75
C LEU A 51 20.04 -17.44 2.99
N ASN A 52 21.03 -18.06 3.63
CA ASN A 52 21.76 -17.44 4.73
C ASN A 52 22.45 -16.14 4.30
N PHE A 53 23.06 -16.13 3.10
CA PHE A 53 23.64 -14.91 2.53
C PHE A 53 22.56 -13.84 2.29
N LEU A 54 21.39 -14.23 1.76
CA LEU A 54 20.27 -13.32 1.53
C LEU A 54 19.73 -12.72 2.81
N ASP A 55 19.58 -13.50 3.88
CA ASP A 55 19.17 -12.97 5.18
C ASP A 55 20.14 -11.90 5.68
N ASN A 56 21.45 -12.19 5.62
CA ASN A 56 22.48 -11.24 6.06
C ASN A 56 22.45 -9.92 5.25
N ILE A 57 22.33 -10.00 3.91
CA ILE A 57 22.31 -8.79 3.07
C ILE A 57 21.00 -8.01 3.22
N LEU A 58 19.87 -8.68 3.49
CA LEU A 58 18.60 -7.99 3.78
C LEU A 58 18.69 -7.23 5.10
N VAL A 59 19.25 -7.83 6.15
CA VAL A 59 19.44 -7.18 7.45
C VAL A 59 20.43 -6.00 7.35
N ASP A 60 21.54 -6.15 6.63
CA ASP A 60 22.49 -5.06 6.42
C ASP A 60 21.86 -3.90 5.62
N PHE A 61 21.13 -4.23 4.55
CA PHE A 61 20.37 -3.25 3.78
C PHE A 61 19.38 -2.48 4.65
N ASP A 62 18.58 -3.20 5.46
CA ASP A 62 17.57 -2.58 6.32
C ASP A 62 18.20 -1.72 7.42
N THR A 63 19.31 -2.16 8.01
CA THR A 63 20.06 -1.40 9.01
C THR A 63 20.56 -0.07 8.44
N LYS A 64 21.14 -0.08 7.23
CA LYS A 64 21.59 1.13 6.54
C LYS A 64 20.40 2.04 6.20
N ARG A 65 19.32 1.44 5.70
CA ARG A 65 18.08 2.14 5.35
C ARG A 65 17.46 2.84 6.56
N VAL A 66 17.34 2.18 7.71
CA VAL A 66 16.81 2.76 8.97
C VAL A 66 17.66 3.94 9.42
N LYS A 67 19.00 3.84 9.37
CA LYS A 67 19.89 4.97 9.70
C LYS A 67 19.67 6.18 8.78
N ASN A 68 19.56 5.94 7.47
CA ASN A 68 19.29 6.99 6.49
C ASN A 68 17.90 7.59 6.68
N PHE A 69 16.91 6.76 7.01
CA PHE A 69 15.55 7.17 7.28
C PHE A 69 15.46 8.12 8.47
N GLU A 70 16.10 7.83 9.61
CA GLU A 70 16.07 8.73 10.77
C GLU A 70 16.66 10.11 10.44
N LYS A 71 17.75 10.15 9.67
CA LYS A 71 18.32 11.42 9.18
C LYS A 71 17.34 12.17 8.28
N LEU A 72 16.72 11.48 7.31
CA LEU A 72 15.76 12.09 6.39
C LEU A 72 14.51 12.58 7.12
N LYS A 73 14.01 11.80 8.08
CA LYS A 73 12.83 12.14 8.89
C LYS A 73 13.04 13.44 9.65
N GLU A 74 14.20 13.60 10.29
CA GLU A 74 14.53 14.83 11.01
C GLU A 74 14.62 16.03 10.07
N GLN A 75 15.28 15.87 8.92
CA GLN A 75 15.38 16.91 7.89
C GLN A 75 13.99 17.31 7.34
N ARG A 76 13.12 16.34 7.07
CA ARG A 76 11.79 16.58 6.50
C ARG A 76 10.80 17.14 7.51
N ARG A 77 10.97 16.88 8.82
CA ARG A 77 10.06 17.38 9.86
C ARG A 77 9.94 18.90 9.85
N GLU A 78 11.07 19.60 9.80
CA GLU A 78 11.07 21.07 9.79
C GLU A 78 10.49 21.64 8.48
N LEU A 79 10.76 20.98 7.34
CA LEU A 79 10.18 21.35 6.05
C LEU A 79 8.66 21.19 6.05
N VAL A 80 8.14 20.05 6.52
CA VAL A 80 6.69 19.81 6.63
C VAL A 80 6.03 20.89 7.47
N LYS A 81 6.62 21.22 8.62
CA LYS A 81 6.09 22.25 9.52
C LYS A 81 6.06 23.63 8.85
N ALA A 82 7.10 24.00 8.11
CA ALA A 82 7.14 25.26 7.37
C ALA A 82 6.07 25.30 6.26
N ILE A 83 5.90 24.19 5.53
CA ILE A 83 4.90 24.05 4.46
C ILE A 83 3.49 24.12 5.04
N GLU A 84 3.21 23.41 6.14
CA GLU A 84 1.91 23.43 6.84
C GLU A 84 1.58 24.84 7.32
N ASN A 85 2.50 25.51 8.01
CA ASN A 85 2.29 26.87 8.52
C ASN A 85 1.97 27.88 7.40
N HIS A 86 2.52 27.68 6.20
CA HIS A 86 2.30 28.56 5.07
C HIS A 86 1.00 28.22 4.33
N ILE A 87 0.82 26.96 3.90
CA ILE A 87 -0.36 26.52 3.11
C ILE A 87 -1.64 26.57 3.95
N CYS A 88 -1.56 26.29 5.26
CA CYS A 88 -2.71 26.26 6.16
C CYS A 88 -2.80 27.50 7.07
N ALA A 89 -2.14 28.62 6.71
CA ALA A 89 -2.07 29.84 7.52
C ALA A 89 -3.44 30.43 7.90
N ALA A 90 -4.48 30.22 7.09
CA ALA A 90 -5.84 30.71 7.35
C ALA A 90 -6.54 29.98 8.53
N GLY A 91 -5.91 28.94 9.09
CA GLY A 91 -6.50 28.11 10.15
C GLY A 91 -7.51 27.09 9.62
N ASN A 92 -7.92 26.15 10.48
CA ASN A 92 -8.90 25.08 10.20
C ASN A 92 -8.47 24.01 9.19
N ALA A 93 -7.18 23.94 8.86
CA ALA A 93 -6.60 22.88 8.04
C ALA A 93 -5.23 22.46 8.57
N ARG A 94 -4.82 21.24 8.21
CA ARG A 94 -3.54 20.63 8.56
C ARG A 94 -2.97 19.89 7.36
N LEU A 95 -1.65 19.84 7.25
CA LEU A 95 -0.94 18.96 6.32
C LEU A 95 -0.38 17.77 7.08
N ILE A 96 -1.00 16.61 6.88
CA ILE A 96 -0.65 15.38 7.58
C ILE A 96 0.31 14.57 6.73
N PRO A 97 1.55 14.30 7.18
CA PRO A 97 2.45 13.39 6.48
C PRO A 97 1.83 11.99 6.39
N VAL A 98 2.00 11.36 5.23
CA VAL A 98 1.55 9.99 4.97
C VAL A 98 2.63 9.19 4.24
N GLY A 99 2.35 7.93 3.93
CA GLY A 99 3.21 7.13 3.06
C GLY A 99 4.52 6.65 3.70
N SER A 100 5.58 6.58 2.90
CA SER A 100 6.82 5.89 3.27
C SER A 100 7.60 6.57 4.40
N LEU A 101 7.56 7.92 4.45
CA LEU A 101 8.19 8.72 5.49
C LEU A 101 7.60 8.47 6.88
N VAL A 102 6.31 8.19 6.97
CA VAL A 102 5.64 7.97 8.26
C VAL A 102 5.67 6.51 8.68
N THR A 103 5.59 5.59 7.72
CA THR A 103 5.65 4.15 7.99
C THR A 103 7.07 3.65 8.29
N GLY A 104 8.10 4.46 8.02
CA GLY A 104 9.49 4.04 8.16
C GLY A 104 9.94 3.07 7.08
N LEU A 105 9.22 2.99 5.94
CA LEU A 105 9.55 2.16 4.78
C LEU A 105 10.18 2.98 3.63
N VAL A 106 10.75 4.14 3.96
CA VAL A 106 11.54 4.95 3.03
C VAL A 106 12.61 4.07 2.40
N PHE A 107 12.68 4.13 1.08
CA PHE A 107 13.55 3.28 0.30
C PHE A 107 14.85 3.98 -0.11
N ASP A 108 14.76 5.27 -0.39
CA ASP A 108 15.88 6.11 -0.83
C ASP A 108 15.70 7.55 -0.32
N VAL A 109 16.80 8.32 -0.27
CA VAL A 109 16.82 9.72 0.17
C VAL A 109 16.01 10.65 -0.74
N ALA A 110 15.83 10.26 -2.01
CA ALA A 110 14.99 10.95 -2.97
C ALA A 110 13.50 10.58 -2.86
N SER A 111 13.07 9.84 -1.82
CA SER A 111 11.66 9.48 -1.65
C SER A 111 10.78 10.73 -1.55
N ASP A 112 9.61 10.65 -2.19
CA ASP A 112 8.63 11.72 -2.26
C ASP A 112 8.08 12.06 -0.86
N LEU A 113 7.75 13.34 -0.66
CA LEU A 113 7.05 13.82 0.52
C LEU A 113 5.54 13.75 0.28
N ASP A 114 4.91 12.66 0.72
CA ASP A 114 3.46 12.48 0.64
C ASP A 114 2.76 13.20 1.81
N LEU A 115 1.88 14.15 1.50
CA LEU A 115 1.08 14.92 2.46
C LEU A 115 -0.43 14.76 2.15
N CYS A 116 -1.25 14.83 3.19
CA CYS A 116 -2.71 14.89 3.08
C CYS A 116 -3.24 16.19 3.68
N LEU A 117 -4.01 16.94 2.90
CA LEU A 117 -4.72 18.12 3.39
C LEU A 117 -5.96 17.69 4.17
N PHE A 118 -5.91 17.85 5.49
CA PHE A 118 -7.04 17.67 6.39
C PHE A 118 -7.68 19.03 6.66
N ALA A 119 -8.98 19.17 6.41
CA ALA A 119 -9.77 20.34 6.77
C ALA A 119 -10.81 19.93 7.82
N GLU A 120 -10.93 20.71 8.89
CA GLU A 120 -11.88 20.39 9.98
C GLU A 120 -13.33 20.55 9.53
N ASN A 121 -13.57 21.48 8.60
CA ASN A 121 -14.90 21.76 8.08
C ASN A 121 -15.35 20.68 7.09
N LYS A 122 -16.31 19.83 7.50
CA LYS A 122 -16.88 18.78 6.65
C LYS A 122 -17.55 19.30 5.37
N ASN A 123 -18.04 20.54 5.36
CA ASN A 123 -18.65 21.13 4.16
C ASN A 123 -17.63 21.35 3.05
N PHE A 124 -16.35 21.59 3.39
CA PHE A 124 -15.26 21.69 2.41
C PHE A 124 -15.20 20.46 1.50
N TYR A 125 -15.27 19.25 2.06
CA TYR A 125 -15.25 18.02 1.28
C TYR A 125 -16.51 17.85 0.43
N ASN A 126 -17.68 18.23 0.95
CA ASN A 126 -18.94 18.20 0.19
C ASN A 126 -18.88 19.14 -1.02
N ASP A 127 -18.34 20.35 -0.84
CA ASP A 127 -18.20 21.34 -1.90
C ASP A 127 -17.16 20.90 -2.93
N LEU A 128 -16.03 20.33 -2.51
CA LEU A 128 -15.07 19.74 -3.43
C LEU A 128 -15.70 18.66 -4.31
N VAL A 129 -16.55 17.79 -3.75
CA VAL A 129 -17.23 16.74 -4.52
C VAL A 129 -18.25 17.31 -5.50
N ARG A 130 -19.06 18.28 -5.05
CA ARG A 130 -20.24 18.76 -5.81
C ARG A 130 -19.95 19.92 -6.75
N ASN A 131 -18.88 20.67 -6.53
CA ASN A 131 -18.60 21.90 -7.25
C ASN A 131 -17.20 21.84 -7.89
N GLU A 132 -17.17 21.56 -9.19
CA GLU A 132 -15.92 21.46 -9.96
C GLU A 132 -15.13 22.77 -10.00
N SER A 133 -15.83 23.91 -10.11
CA SER A 133 -15.19 25.23 -10.12
C SER A 133 -14.52 25.54 -8.78
N PHE A 134 -15.19 25.22 -7.67
CA PHE A 134 -14.60 25.33 -6.32
C PHE A 134 -13.39 24.41 -6.18
N ARG A 135 -13.47 23.17 -6.68
CA ARG A 135 -12.35 22.23 -6.67
C ARG A 135 -11.14 22.76 -7.42
N ILE A 136 -11.32 23.25 -8.64
CA ILE A 136 -10.24 23.86 -9.44
C ILE A 136 -9.68 25.09 -8.71
N PHE A 137 -10.55 25.92 -8.13
CA PHE A 137 -10.14 27.10 -7.35
C PHE A 137 -9.23 26.71 -6.19
N VAL A 138 -9.61 25.70 -5.38
CA VAL A 138 -8.79 25.21 -4.26
C VAL A 138 -7.40 24.76 -4.73
N PHE A 139 -7.32 24.02 -5.84
CA PHE A 139 -6.01 23.60 -6.39
C PHE A 139 -5.19 24.77 -6.93
N LYS A 140 -5.80 25.77 -7.57
CA LYS A 140 -5.09 26.98 -8.01
C LYS A 140 -4.55 27.80 -6.83
N GLN A 141 -5.34 27.92 -5.76
CA GLN A 141 -4.88 28.59 -4.53
C GLN A 141 -3.72 27.82 -3.90
N MET A 142 -3.84 26.50 -3.76
CA MET A 142 -2.77 25.65 -3.24
C MET A 142 -1.50 25.73 -4.09
N GLN A 143 -1.64 25.77 -5.42
CA GLN A 143 -0.53 25.96 -6.34
C GLN A 143 0.17 27.31 -6.12
N SER A 144 -0.57 28.41 -5.99
CA SER A 144 0.00 29.73 -5.69
C SER A 144 0.84 29.71 -4.42
N LEU A 145 0.25 29.21 -3.32
CA LEU A 145 0.93 29.07 -2.02
C LEU A 145 2.16 28.15 -2.12
N THR A 146 2.11 27.13 -2.99
CA THR A 146 3.26 26.24 -3.19
C THR A 146 4.43 26.95 -3.88
N TYR A 147 4.17 27.85 -4.83
CA TYR A 147 5.23 28.64 -5.47
C TYR A 147 5.89 29.64 -4.50
N GLU A 148 5.15 30.15 -3.53
CA GLU A 148 5.65 31.05 -2.48
C GLU A 148 6.63 30.38 -1.50
N LEU A 149 6.59 29.04 -1.38
CA LEU A 149 7.48 28.28 -0.50
C LEU A 149 8.97 28.51 -0.78
N GLY A 150 9.34 28.76 -2.05
CA GLY A 150 10.73 29.00 -2.44
C GLY A 150 11.33 30.26 -1.79
N SER A 151 10.50 31.23 -1.43
CA SER A 151 10.92 32.42 -0.68
C SER A 151 11.15 32.14 0.81
N LEU A 152 10.53 31.09 1.35
CA LEU A 152 10.69 30.66 2.75
C LEU A 152 11.90 29.74 2.94
N ASN A 153 12.14 28.85 1.97
CA ASN A 153 13.25 27.92 1.99
C ASN A 153 13.74 27.63 0.55
N PRO A 154 15.03 27.87 0.25
CA PRO A 154 15.60 27.59 -1.08
C PRO A 154 15.46 26.13 -1.54
N GLU A 155 15.34 25.16 -0.62
CA GLU A 155 15.08 23.76 -0.97
C GLU A 155 13.68 23.53 -1.55
N LEU A 156 12.75 24.45 -1.32
CA LEU A 156 11.35 24.40 -1.77
C LEU A 156 11.09 25.25 -3.02
N ILE A 157 12.14 25.65 -3.74
CA ILE A 157 11.98 26.32 -5.04
C ILE A 157 11.38 25.33 -6.02
N VAL A 158 10.16 25.61 -6.46
CA VAL A 158 9.41 24.78 -7.41
C VAL A 158 10.08 24.78 -8.78
N SER A 159 10.27 23.60 -9.35
CA SER A 159 10.66 23.39 -10.75
C SER A 159 9.46 23.03 -11.62
N GLU A 160 8.54 22.21 -11.11
CA GLU A 160 7.33 21.78 -11.79
C GLU A 160 6.19 21.66 -10.76
N ASN A 161 4.98 22.07 -11.13
CA ASN A 161 3.79 21.89 -10.30
C ASN A 161 2.60 21.52 -11.17
N VAL A 162 2.02 20.35 -10.92
CA VAL A 162 0.89 19.81 -11.67
C VAL A 162 -0.17 19.33 -10.70
N PHE A 163 -1.44 19.58 -11.00
CA PHE A 163 -2.55 19.09 -10.17
C PHE A 163 -3.58 18.31 -10.99
N PHE A 164 -4.19 17.34 -10.33
CA PHE A 164 -5.16 16.40 -10.88
C PHE A 164 -6.45 16.47 -10.05
N PRO A 165 -7.30 17.49 -10.26
CA PRO A 165 -8.46 17.74 -9.41
C PRO A 165 -9.56 16.69 -9.62
N PHE A 166 -9.55 15.99 -10.76
CA PHE A 166 -10.54 14.99 -11.13
C PHE A 166 -10.05 13.55 -10.96
N ALA A 167 -8.87 13.35 -10.38
CA ALA A 167 -8.40 12.02 -10.01
C ALA A 167 -9.28 11.42 -8.90
N ASN A 168 -9.29 10.08 -8.80
CA ASN A 168 -10.03 9.36 -7.74
C ASN A 168 -9.67 9.85 -6.33
N VAL A 169 -8.40 10.23 -6.14
CA VAL A 169 -7.92 11.01 -5.01
C VAL A 169 -7.31 12.27 -5.61
N PRO A 170 -7.94 13.44 -5.47
CA PRO A 170 -7.37 14.68 -5.99
C PRO A 170 -5.98 14.92 -5.40
N LEU A 171 -5.03 15.26 -6.27
CA LEU A 171 -3.61 15.29 -5.94
C LEU A 171 -2.92 16.47 -6.64
N GLN A 172 -2.02 17.15 -5.94
CA GLN A 172 -1.04 18.06 -6.53
C GLN A 172 0.36 17.46 -6.36
N ILE A 173 1.09 17.34 -7.46
CA ILE A 173 2.48 16.88 -7.52
C ILE A 173 3.36 18.10 -7.75
N THR A 174 4.31 18.31 -6.86
CA THR A 174 5.26 19.43 -6.92
C THR A 174 6.67 18.87 -6.95
N ARG A 175 7.47 19.23 -7.96
CA ARG A 175 8.90 18.94 -7.98
C ARG A 175 9.66 20.19 -7.59
N PHE A 176 10.71 20.01 -6.80
CA PHE A 176 11.60 21.09 -6.39
C PHE A 176 12.94 21.02 -7.13
N LYS A 177 13.61 22.17 -7.27
CA LYS A 177 14.96 22.25 -7.83
C LYS A 177 16.01 21.49 -7.01
N SER A 178 15.74 21.27 -5.73
CA SER A 178 16.55 20.43 -4.84
C SER A 178 16.51 18.93 -5.18
N GLY A 179 15.61 18.51 -6.07
CA GLY A 179 15.56 17.16 -6.64
C GLY A 179 14.54 16.20 -6.02
N PHE A 180 13.91 16.57 -4.90
CA PHE A 180 12.79 15.78 -4.34
C PHE A 180 11.44 16.32 -4.79
N SER A 181 10.39 15.53 -4.59
CA SER A 181 9.01 15.92 -4.89
C SER A 181 8.11 15.90 -3.64
N MET A 182 7.02 16.67 -3.70
CA MET A 182 5.97 16.70 -2.68
C MET A 182 4.61 16.52 -3.35
N ASP A 183 3.85 15.59 -2.79
CA ASP A 183 2.54 15.19 -3.26
C ASP A 183 1.49 15.56 -2.20
N ILE A 184 0.63 16.55 -2.47
CA ILE A 184 -0.47 16.92 -1.57
C ILE A 184 -1.77 16.31 -2.07
N GLN A 185 -2.28 15.33 -1.32
CA GLN A 185 -3.56 14.67 -1.57
C GLN A 185 -4.69 15.32 -0.78
N ILE A 186 -5.88 15.43 -1.38
CA ILE A 186 -7.10 15.83 -0.67
C ILE A 186 -7.98 14.59 -0.46
N PRO A 187 -8.05 14.02 0.76
CA PRO A 187 -8.70 12.75 1.00
C PRO A 187 -10.22 12.89 1.10
N ILE A 188 -10.91 12.86 -0.04
CA ILE A 188 -12.37 13.00 -0.12
C ILE A 188 -13.13 11.85 0.58
N HIS A 189 -12.54 10.66 0.67
CA HIS A 189 -13.20 9.46 1.18
C HIS A 189 -12.51 8.90 2.43
N ASN A 190 -13.13 9.11 3.60
CA ASN A 190 -12.77 8.51 4.90
C ASN A 190 -11.27 8.55 5.26
N PHE A 191 -10.54 9.59 4.82
CA PHE A 191 -9.12 9.76 5.15
C PHE A 191 -8.28 8.51 4.83
N GLN A 192 -8.59 7.82 3.73
CA GLN A 192 -8.03 6.50 3.40
C GLN A 192 -6.49 6.49 3.42
N ALA A 193 -5.82 7.47 2.85
CA ALA A 193 -4.35 7.56 2.84
C ALA A 193 -3.75 7.66 4.26
N ILE A 194 -4.36 8.46 5.13
CA ILE A 194 -3.98 8.62 6.54
C ILE A 194 -4.17 7.30 7.29
N ARG A 195 -5.34 6.66 7.15
CA ARG A 195 -5.66 5.38 7.80
C ARG A 195 -4.80 4.23 7.30
N ASN A 196 -4.52 4.17 6.00
CA ASN A 196 -3.61 3.19 5.38
C ASN A 196 -2.18 3.35 5.89
N THR A 197 -1.71 4.59 6.01
CA THR A 197 -0.39 4.88 6.59
C THR A 197 -0.32 4.37 8.02
N ASN A 198 -1.34 4.64 8.83
CA ASN A 198 -1.40 4.15 10.21
C ASN A 198 -1.41 2.60 10.27
N LEU A 199 -2.17 1.95 9.41
CA LEU A 199 -2.22 0.49 9.31
C LEU A 199 -0.83 -0.10 8.99
N VAL A 200 -0.17 0.43 7.96
CA VAL A 200 1.16 -0.05 7.54
C VAL A 200 2.19 0.24 8.62
N LYS A 201 2.16 1.40 9.27
CA LYS A 201 3.03 1.72 10.42
C LYS A 201 2.92 0.65 11.51
N HIS A 202 1.71 0.24 11.87
CA HIS A 202 1.51 -0.83 12.85
C HIS A 202 1.97 -2.21 12.35
N TYR A 203 1.93 -2.50 11.04
CA TYR A 203 2.53 -3.74 10.51
C TYR A 203 4.06 -3.74 10.55
N VAL A 204 4.70 -2.60 10.28
CA VAL A 204 6.16 -2.44 10.45
C VAL A 204 6.58 -2.71 11.88
N LEU A 205 5.79 -2.24 12.84
CA LEU A 205 6.01 -2.50 14.26
C LEU A 205 5.76 -3.97 14.63
N ALA A 206 4.79 -4.63 14.02
CA ALA A 206 4.35 -5.97 14.42
C ALA A 206 5.40 -7.08 14.28
N ASP A 207 6.23 -7.05 13.23
CA ASP A 207 7.28 -8.05 13.00
C ASP A 207 8.41 -7.48 12.12
N GLY A 208 9.65 -7.55 12.61
CA GLY A 208 10.82 -7.01 11.90
C GLY A 208 11.15 -7.69 10.57
N ARG A 209 10.57 -8.86 10.27
CA ARG A 209 10.73 -9.51 8.96
C ARG A 209 9.89 -8.85 7.87
N PHE A 210 8.82 -8.12 8.22
CA PHE A 210 7.95 -7.50 7.22
C PHE A 210 8.69 -6.49 6.32
N PRO A 211 9.43 -5.49 6.85
CA PRO A 211 10.24 -4.60 6.02
C PRO A 211 11.23 -5.34 5.12
N LEU A 212 11.88 -6.40 5.62
CA LEU A 212 12.86 -7.20 4.86
C LEU A 212 12.22 -7.86 3.63
N VAL A 213 11.11 -8.59 3.84
CA VAL A 213 10.38 -9.26 2.76
C VAL A 213 9.80 -8.23 1.78
N TYR A 214 9.24 -7.13 2.28
CA TYR A 214 8.71 -6.06 1.44
C TYR A 214 9.79 -5.44 0.55
N HIS A 215 10.97 -5.12 1.10
CA HIS A 215 12.04 -4.48 0.34
C HIS A 215 12.68 -5.42 -0.69
N TYR A 216 12.81 -6.71 -0.37
CA TYR A 216 13.16 -7.73 -1.36
C TYR A 216 12.15 -7.72 -2.51
N PHE A 217 10.87 -7.83 -2.19
CA PHE A 217 9.80 -7.95 -3.19
C PHE A 217 9.68 -6.68 -4.06
N ARG A 218 9.82 -5.51 -3.44
CA ARG A 218 9.87 -4.22 -4.13
C ARG A 218 11.04 -4.16 -5.12
N ARG A 219 12.28 -4.43 -4.68
CA ARG A 219 13.47 -4.42 -5.56
C ARG A 219 13.34 -5.44 -6.69
N LEU A 220 12.75 -6.60 -6.42
CA LEU A 220 12.50 -7.61 -7.44
C LEU A 220 11.55 -7.07 -8.52
N PHE A 221 10.43 -6.47 -8.12
CA PHE A 221 9.46 -5.91 -9.09
C PHE A 221 9.98 -4.67 -9.81
N ASP A 222 10.85 -3.89 -9.18
CA ASP A 222 11.64 -2.85 -9.86
C ASP A 222 12.51 -3.45 -10.96
N ALA A 223 13.33 -4.46 -10.61
CA ALA A 223 14.24 -5.09 -11.55
C ALA A 223 13.50 -5.77 -12.71
N LEU A 224 12.32 -6.34 -12.46
CA LEU A 224 11.49 -6.95 -13.51
C LEU A 224 10.78 -5.92 -14.40
N GLY A 225 10.81 -4.62 -14.06
CA GLY A 225 10.09 -3.57 -14.78
C GLY A 225 8.58 -3.58 -14.53
N LEU A 226 8.14 -4.13 -13.39
CA LEU A 226 6.73 -4.33 -13.05
C LEU A 226 6.19 -3.32 -12.03
N ARG A 227 7.06 -2.54 -11.37
CA ARG A 227 6.64 -1.45 -10.48
C ARG A 227 6.58 -0.12 -11.25
N ASN A 228 5.51 0.06 -12.02
CA ASN A 228 5.24 1.31 -12.74
C ASN A 228 3.73 1.58 -12.84
N SER A 229 3.16 2.23 -11.83
CA SER A 229 1.71 2.48 -11.78
C SER A 229 1.20 3.49 -12.81
N LYS A 230 2.06 4.36 -13.34
CA LYS A 230 1.68 5.33 -14.38
C LYS A 230 1.28 4.61 -15.67
N ASP A 231 1.94 3.50 -15.96
CA ASP A 231 1.67 2.65 -17.13
C ASP A 231 0.73 1.48 -16.80
N GLY A 232 -0.04 1.59 -15.72
CA GLY A 232 -1.02 0.58 -15.33
C GLY A 232 -0.44 -0.68 -14.70
N LEU A 233 0.83 -0.68 -14.24
CA LEU A 233 1.43 -1.79 -13.50
C LEU A 233 1.37 -1.56 -11.98
N PHE A 234 2.22 -2.26 -11.21
CA PHE A 234 2.14 -2.25 -9.75
C PHE A 234 2.64 -0.92 -9.16
N SER A 235 1.90 -0.40 -8.19
CA SER A 235 2.39 0.65 -7.30
C SER A 235 3.12 0.04 -6.11
N SER A 236 3.91 0.86 -5.40
CA SER A 236 4.52 0.46 -4.12
C SER A 236 3.48 -0.03 -3.10
N TYR A 237 2.27 0.55 -3.13
CA TYR A 237 1.16 0.19 -2.24
C TYR A 237 0.53 -1.16 -2.62
N HIS A 238 0.42 -1.50 -3.90
CA HIS A 238 0.00 -2.85 -4.31
C HIS A 238 0.96 -3.92 -3.76
N LEU A 239 2.27 -3.70 -3.86
CA LEU A 239 3.27 -4.63 -3.34
C LEU A 239 3.25 -4.73 -1.81
N LEU A 240 2.98 -3.63 -1.10
CA LEU A 240 2.76 -3.65 0.35
C LEU A 240 1.58 -4.56 0.72
N MET A 241 0.44 -4.39 0.06
CA MET A 241 -0.76 -5.18 0.36
C MET A 241 -0.58 -6.66 0.03
N LEU A 242 0.10 -6.99 -1.08
CA LEU A 242 0.49 -8.37 -1.39
C LEU A 242 1.43 -8.95 -0.33
N THR A 243 2.40 -8.17 0.16
CA THR A 243 3.32 -8.64 1.20
C THR A 243 2.58 -8.89 2.51
N ILE A 244 1.74 -7.94 2.95
CA ILE A 244 0.94 -8.07 4.17
C ILE A 244 0.01 -9.28 4.08
N HIS A 245 -0.73 -9.41 2.98
CA HIS A 245 -1.63 -10.54 2.75
C HIS A 245 -0.90 -11.89 2.89
N PHE A 246 0.23 -12.05 2.21
CA PHE A 246 1.03 -13.28 2.30
C PHE A 246 1.46 -13.57 3.75
N LEU A 247 1.98 -12.58 4.46
CA LEU A 247 2.45 -12.75 5.84
C LEU A 247 1.32 -12.97 6.87
N GLN A 248 0.09 -12.58 6.54
CA GLN A 248 -1.12 -12.88 7.33
C GLN A 248 -1.68 -14.28 7.07
N CYS A 249 -1.35 -14.89 5.92
CA CYS A 249 -2.02 -16.10 5.49
C CYS A 249 -1.70 -17.28 6.41
N ARG A 250 -2.77 -17.99 6.80
CA ARG A 250 -2.70 -19.29 7.49
C ARG A 250 -2.13 -20.43 6.64
N SER A 251 -1.85 -20.16 5.36
CA SER A 251 -1.06 -21.05 4.53
C SER A 251 0.39 -21.11 4.98
N LEU A 252 0.86 -20.19 5.84
CA LEU A 252 2.13 -20.35 6.53
C LEU A 252 1.93 -21.27 7.75
N THR A 253 2.95 -22.06 8.12
CA THR A 253 2.91 -22.95 9.29
C THR A 253 2.46 -22.21 10.55
N ASN A 254 2.77 -20.91 10.62
CA ASN A 254 2.13 -19.89 11.47
C ASN A 254 2.15 -18.52 10.77
N PRO A 255 1.16 -17.63 10.98
CA PRO A 255 1.19 -16.28 10.44
C PRO A 255 2.34 -15.44 11.02
N VAL A 256 2.99 -14.65 10.17
CA VAL A 256 4.03 -13.68 10.57
C VAL A 256 3.39 -12.39 11.07
N LEU A 257 2.36 -11.91 10.36
CA LEU A 257 1.62 -10.71 10.73
C LEU A 257 0.22 -11.05 11.26
N PRO A 258 -0.30 -10.28 12.22
CA PRO A 258 -1.69 -10.42 12.66
C PRO A 258 -2.63 -9.85 11.61
N VAL A 259 -3.93 -10.14 11.74
CA VAL A 259 -4.96 -9.36 11.06
C VAL A 259 -5.30 -8.16 11.96
N LEU A 260 -4.59 -7.04 11.80
CA LEU A 260 -4.68 -5.90 12.73
C LEU A 260 -6.09 -5.32 12.86
N CYS A 261 -6.88 -5.33 11.79
CA CYS A 261 -8.28 -4.88 11.84
C CYS A 261 -9.14 -5.72 12.82
N SER A 262 -8.74 -6.97 13.08
CA SER A 262 -9.43 -7.87 14.01
C SER A 262 -8.78 -7.88 15.39
N THR A 263 -7.44 -7.85 15.46
CA THR A 263 -6.71 -7.95 16.74
C THR A 263 -6.53 -6.60 17.43
N HIS A 264 -6.45 -5.50 16.66
CA HIS A 264 -6.21 -4.15 17.15
C HIS A 264 -7.20 -3.11 16.57
N PRO A 265 -8.53 -3.36 16.60
CA PRO A 265 -9.52 -2.43 16.05
C PRO A 265 -9.46 -1.05 16.72
N HIS A 266 -9.05 -0.95 17.98
CA HIS A 266 -8.87 0.31 18.69
C HIS A 266 -7.71 1.19 18.17
N ARG A 267 -6.83 0.64 17.33
CA ARG A 267 -5.68 1.33 16.70
C ARG A 267 -5.89 1.56 15.21
N VAL A 268 -6.47 0.59 14.50
CA VAL A 268 -6.60 0.60 13.03
C VAL A 268 -8.03 0.40 12.53
N GLY A 269 -9.03 0.45 13.40
CA GLY A 269 -10.43 0.37 13.01
C GLY A 269 -10.84 1.57 12.14
N ALA A 270 -11.79 1.34 11.23
CA ALA A 270 -12.36 2.41 10.41
C ALA A 270 -13.15 3.44 11.25
N ASP A 271 -13.61 3.03 12.43
CA ASP A 271 -14.34 3.80 13.44
C ASP A 271 -13.44 4.60 14.39
N VAL A 272 -12.12 4.36 14.38
CA VAL A 272 -11.18 5.16 15.18
C VAL A 272 -11.27 6.63 14.77
N PRO A 273 -11.48 7.57 15.71
CA PRO A 273 -11.50 9.01 15.41
C PRO A 273 -10.22 9.45 14.72
N ILE A 274 -10.33 10.32 13.71
CA ILE A 274 -9.20 10.67 12.85
C ILE A 274 -8.10 11.40 13.63
N GLU A 275 -8.48 12.17 14.64
CA GLU A 275 -7.59 12.89 15.55
C GLU A 275 -6.71 11.91 16.35
N LYS A 276 -7.28 10.77 16.75
CA LYS A 276 -6.52 9.70 17.40
C LYS A 276 -5.55 9.02 16.43
N VAL A 277 -5.94 8.90 15.16
CA VAL A 277 -5.04 8.39 14.11
C VAL A 277 -3.85 9.34 13.92
N PHE A 278 -4.05 10.67 13.95
CA PHE A 278 -2.94 11.64 13.90
C PHE A 278 -1.96 11.42 15.05
N ALA A 279 -2.44 11.27 16.28
CA ALA A 279 -1.59 10.98 17.43
C ALA A 279 -0.77 9.68 17.24
N PHE A 280 -1.34 8.65 16.62
CA PHE A 280 -0.59 7.43 16.27
C PHE A 280 0.46 7.65 15.18
N LEU A 281 0.20 8.53 14.20
CA LEU A 281 1.18 8.86 13.15
C LEU A 281 2.35 9.70 13.71
N ASP A 282 2.06 10.65 14.60
CA ASP A 282 3.04 11.54 15.23
C ASP A 282 3.87 10.82 16.32
N GLY A 283 3.30 9.81 16.98
CA GLY A 283 3.97 9.03 18.00
C GLY A 283 5.23 8.30 17.50
N SER A 284 6.15 7.98 18.43
CA SER A 284 7.38 7.26 18.13
C SER A 284 7.10 5.89 17.48
N ILE A 285 8.08 5.37 16.74
CA ILE A 285 8.03 4.06 16.05
C ILE A 285 8.30 2.93 17.07
N GLY A 286 7.90 3.12 18.34
CA GLY A 286 7.98 2.08 19.36
C GLY A 286 6.70 1.27 19.38
N LEU A 287 6.82 -0.06 19.41
CA LEU A 287 5.72 -0.90 19.86
C LEU A 287 5.40 -0.50 21.30
N PRO A 288 4.18 -0.08 21.63
CA PRO A 288 3.80 0.02 23.03
C PRO A 288 3.82 -1.39 23.63
N GLU A 289 4.18 -1.49 24.93
CA GLU A 289 4.30 -2.77 25.65
C GLU A 289 3.03 -3.62 25.56
N ASP A 290 1.89 -2.98 25.29
CA ASP A 290 0.56 -3.58 25.16
C ASP A 290 0.20 -4.07 23.74
N PHE A 291 1.10 -4.01 22.75
CA PHE A 291 0.77 -4.45 21.38
C PHE A 291 0.47 -5.95 21.28
N GLY A 292 0.89 -6.77 22.24
CA GLY A 292 0.34 -8.12 22.45
C GLY A 292 0.48 -9.13 21.29
N TRP A 293 1.22 -8.82 20.22
CA TRP A 293 1.50 -9.73 19.11
C TRP A 293 2.94 -10.24 19.14
N LYS A 294 3.10 -11.54 18.99
CA LYS A 294 4.38 -12.21 18.75
C LYS A 294 4.15 -13.37 17.80
N SER A 295 4.83 -13.36 16.66
CA SER A 295 4.71 -14.46 15.70
C SER A 295 5.36 -15.74 16.24
N GLU A 296 4.65 -16.86 16.09
CA GLU A 296 5.20 -18.20 16.34
C GLU A 296 5.99 -18.74 15.13
N ASN A 297 5.90 -18.09 13.97
CA ASN A 297 6.63 -18.48 12.77
C ASN A 297 8.15 -18.29 12.98
N LYS A 298 8.94 -19.33 12.70
CA LYS A 298 10.40 -19.35 12.89
C LYS A 298 11.22 -19.17 11.61
N GLN A 299 10.56 -18.99 10.48
CA GLN A 299 11.23 -18.82 9.21
C GLN A 299 11.99 -17.50 9.14
N SER A 300 13.13 -17.53 8.47
CA SER A 300 13.89 -16.33 8.14
C SER A 300 13.20 -15.50 7.05
N ALA A 301 13.68 -14.28 6.80
CA ALA A 301 13.12 -13.44 5.74
C ALA A 301 13.36 -14.05 4.35
N ALA A 302 14.54 -14.65 4.13
CA ALA A 302 14.88 -15.35 2.90
C ALA A 302 13.99 -16.58 2.66
N GLU A 303 13.69 -17.35 3.71
CA GLU A 303 12.76 -18.49 3.61
C GLU A 303 11.33 -18.03 3.30
N LEU A 304 10.87 -16.93 3.91
CA LEU A 304 9.57 -16.33 3.62
C LEU A 304 9.47 -15.82 2.18
N VAL A 305 10.57 -15.32 1.61
CA VAL A 305 10.64 -14.92 0.19
C VAL A 305 10.41 -16.10 -0.74
N VAL A 306 11.03 -17.26 -0.46
CA VAL A 306 10.82 -18.49 -1.25
C VAL A 306 9.36 -18.92 -1.17
N ASP A 307 8.77 -18.87 0.02
CA ASP A 307 7.37 -19.24 0.22
C ASP A 307 6.39 -18.25 -0.40
N MET A 308 6.74 -16.97 -0.46
CA MET A 308 5.96 -15.97 -1.18
C MET A 308 5.88 -16.30 -2.66
N VAL A 309 7.00 -16.74 -3.26
CA VAL A 309 7.04 -17.15 -4.65
C VAL A 309 6.18 -18.38 -4.89
N ASP A 310 6.28 -19.38 -4.02
CA ASP A 310 5.42 -20.56 -4.08
C ASP A 310 3.93 -20.21 -3.95
N TYR A 311 3.59 -19.37 -2.99
CA TYR A 311 2.23 -18.92 -2.71
C TYR A 311 1.62 -18.23 -3.92
N TYR A 312 2.27 -17.17 -4.43
CA TYR A 312 1.72 -16.39 -5.54
C TYR A 312 1.79 -17.10 -6.89
N ARG A 313 2.67 -18.10 -7.04
CA ARG A 313 2.62 -19.00 -8.19
C ARG A 313 1.32 -19.81 -8.24
N ARG A 314 0.76 -20.17 -7.09
CA ARG A 314 -0.47 -20.98 -6.95
C ARG A 314 -1.72 -20.12 -6.81
N PHE A 315 -1.57 -18.86 -6.40
CA PHE A 315 -2.66 -17.91 -6.25
C PHE A 315 -3.39 -17.70 -7.58
N ASN A 316 -4.71 -17.90 -7.60
CA ASN A 316 -5.49 -17.76 -8.83
C ASN A 316 -5.96 -16.32 -8.97
N VAL A 317 -5.16 -15.50 -9.65
CA VAL A 317 -5.43 -14.07 -9.89
C VAL A 317 -6.78 -13.76 -10.54
N ARG A 318 -7.39 -14.73 -11.22
CA ARG A 318 -8.69 -14.57 -11.88
C ARG A 318 -9.87 -14.84 -10.96
N THR A 319 -9.75 -15.78 -10.03
CA THR A 319 -10.87 -16.24 -9.18
C THR A 319 -10.74 -15.88 -7.71
N ASP A 320 -9.54 -15.56 -7.24
CA ASP A 320 -9.27 -15.20 -5.85
C ASP A 320 -9.31 -13.68 -5.64
N VAL A 321 -9.76 -13.28 -4.45
CA VAL A 321 -9.85 -11.90 -3.98
C VAL A 321 -9.14 -11.78 -2.65
N ILE A 322 -8.29 -10.76 -2.51
CA ILE A 322 -7.55 -10.47 -1.27
C ILE A 322 -8.34 -9.45 -0.44
N TYR A 323 -8.58 -9.79 0.83
CA TYR A 323 -9.16 -8.90 1.83
C TYR A 323 -8.19 -8.73 3.01
N ILE A 324 -7.53 -7.58 3.08
CA ILE A 324 -6.48 -7.32 4.08
C ILE A 324 -7.03 -7.36 5.52
N ASN A 325 -8.29 -6.94 5.71
CA ASN A 325 -8.96 -6.99 7.01
C ASN A 325 -9.39 -8.40 7.45
N ARG A 326 -9.19 -9.42 6.61
CA ARG A 326 -9.55 -10.81 6.91
C ARG A 326 -8.34 -11.74 7.01
N GLY A 327 -7.22 -11.36 6.39
CA GLY A 327 -6.00 -12.18 6.35
C GLY A 327 -6.11 -13.46 5.52
N PHE A 328 -7.09 -13.55 4.62
CA PHE A 328 -7.23 -14.67 3.70
C PHE A 328 -7.78 -14.23 2.34
N ALA A 329 -7.50 -15.06 1.34
CA ALA A 329 -8.08 -14.94 0.01
C ALA A 329 -9.40 -15.73 -0.08
N SER A 330 -10.40 -15.17 -0.76
CA SER A 330 -11.69 -15.82 -0.98
C SER A 330 -12.07 -15.82 -2.45
N LYS A 331 -12.93 -16.77 -2.86
CA LYS A 331 -13.42 -16.83 -4.24
C LYS A 331 -14.32 -15.64 -4.57
N LYS A 332 -14.21 -15.12 -5.79
CA LYS A 332 -15.11 -14.10 -6.35
C LYS A 332 -16.54 -14.61 -6.31
N LYS A 333 -17.46 -13.79 -5.77
CA LYS A 333 -18.90 -14.13 -5.66
C LYS A 333 -19.64 -14.15 -7.01
N ARG A 334 -19.08 -13.54 -8.06
CA ARG A 334 -19.63 -13.53 -9.43
C ARG A 334 -18.52 -13.83 -10.43
N ALA A 335 -18.77 -14.75 -11.36
CA ALA A 335 -17.84 -15.08 -12.45
C ALA A 335 -17.59 -13.90 -13.40
N GLU A 336 -18.55 -12.97 -13.49
CA GLU A 336 -18.54 -11.83 -14.41
C GLU A 336 -17.83 -10.58 -13.87
N SER A 337 -17.39 -10.57 -12.61
CA SER A 337 -16.69 -9.40 -12.06
C SER A 337 -15.25 -9.37 -12.55
N MET A 338 -15.08 -8.85 -13.78
CA MET A 338 -13.91 -8.15 -14.31
C MET A 338 -12.55 -8.91 -14.14
N ASN A 339 -11.87 -9.18 -15.25
CA ASN A 339 -10.54 -9.83 -15.37
C ASN A 339 -9.37 -9.06 -14.71
N PHE A 340 -9.51 -8.66 -13.45
CA PHE A 340 -8.56 -7.85 -12.72
C PHE A 340 -8.23 -8.55 -11.41
N LEU A 341 -7.00 -8.36 -10.96
CA LEU A 341 -6.55 -8.71 -9.63
C LEU A 341 -7.39 -7.86 -8.68
N GLN A 342 -7.93 -8.44 -7.62
CA GLN A 342 -8.75 -7.71 -6.66
C GLN A 342 -8.11 -7.74 -5.27
N ILE A 343 -7.74 -6.56 -4.80
CA ILE A 343 -7.15 -6.34 -3.48
C ILE A 343 -7.97 -5.25 -2.80
N TYR A 344 -8.66 -5.61 -1.72
CA TYR A 344 -9.41 -4.68 -0.90
C TYR A 344 -8.60 -4.35 0.35
N ASP A 345 -8.23 -3.06 0.46
CA ASP A 345 -7.76 -2.52 1.72
C ASP A 345 -8.93 -2.27 2.69
N PRO A 346 -8.68 -2.00 3.97
CA PRO A 346 -9.74 -1.94 4.97
C PRO A 346 -10.62 -0.68 4.93
N TYR A 347 -10.23 0.37 4.20
CA TYR A 347 -10.87 1.69 4.32
C TYR A 347 -11.46 2.22 3.01
N GLY A 348 -11.19 1.58 1.88
CA GLY A 348 -11.82 1.87 0.59
C GLY A 348 -13.00 0.93 0.27
N PRO A 349 -14.06 1.42 -0.39
CA PRO A 349 -15.16 0.56 -0.86
C PRO A 349 -14.83 -0.20 -2.15
N GLN A 350 -13.72 0.14 -2.80
CA GLN A 350 -13.30 -0.41 -4.09
C GLN A 350 -11.96 -1.14 -3.95
N THR A 351 -11.70 -2.04 -4.88
CA THR A 351 -10.37 -2.64 -5.04
C THR A 351 -9.33 -1.56 -5.40
N ILE A 352 -8.14 -1.66 -4.82
CA ILE A 352 -7.04 -0.72 -5.08
C ILE A 352 -6.41 -0.97 -6.45
N THR A 353 -6.52 -2.19 -6.96
CA THR A 353 -6.04 -2.61 -8.27
C THR A 353 -7.12 -2.38 -9.33
N LYS A 354 -6.82 -1.52 -10.30
CA LYS A 354 -7.77 -1.09 -11.36
C LYS A 354 -7.35 -1.45 -12.79
N SER A 355 -6.13 -1.97 -12.97
CA SER A 355 -5.58 -2.27 -14.29
C SER A 355 -5.75 -3.72 -14.69
N MET A 356 -6.15 -3.94 -15.95
CA MET A 356 -6.39 -5.27 -16.54
C MET A 356 -5.09 -6.05 -16.75
N HIS A 357 -3.95 -5.36 -16.71
CA HIS A 357 -2.64 -5.95 -16.93
C HIS A 357 -2.07 -6.67 -15.69
N LEU A 358 -2.54 -6.30 -14.50
CA LEU A 358 -1.96 -6.79 -13.24
C LEU A 358 -2.04 -8.32 -13.06
N PRO A 359 -3.16 -9.01 -13.38
CA PRO A 359 -3.22 -10.47 -13.29
C PRO A 359 -2.13 -11.16 -14.10
N ASP A 360 -2.06 -10.85 -15.39
CA ASP A 360 -1.15 -11.52 -16.32
C ASP A 360 0.30 -11.18 -15.98
N ALA A 361 0.59 -9.94 -15.57
CA ALA A 361 1.90 -9.53 -15.11
C ALA A 361 2.33 -10.30 -13.85
N LEU A 362 1.44 -10.44 -12.84
CA LEU A 362 1.72 -11.17 -11.61
C LEU A 362 1.98 -12.66 -11.88
N GLU A 363 1.09 -13.29 -12.63
CA GLU A 363 1.17 -14.73 -12.95
C GLU A 363 2.44 -15.04 -13.76
N THR A 364 2.76 -14.19 -14.75
CA THR A 364 3.96 -14.33 -15.57
C THR A 364 5.22 -14.17 -14.72
N ALA A 365 5.27 -13.15 -13.86
CA ALA A 365 6.40 -12.89 -12.97
C ALA A 365 6.66 -14.07 -12.04
N PHE A 366 5.66 -14.50 -11.27
CA PHE A 366 5.84 -15.58 -10.30
C PHE A 366 6.09 -16.93 -10.98
N SER A 367 5.53 -17.19 -12.17
CA SER A 367 5.90 -18.38 -12.96
C SER A 367 7.36 -18.37 -13.41
N PHE A 368 7.87 -17.21 -13.82
CA PHE A 368 9.27 -17.07 -14.19
C PHE A 368 10.20 -17.23 -12.98
N ILE A 369 9.93 -16.49 -11.90
CA ILE A 369 10.75 -16.51 -10.67
C ILE A 369 10.79 -17.92 -10.08
N TYR A 370 9.63 -18.60 -9.99
CA TYR A 370 9.55 -19.99 -9.53
C TYR A 370 10.51 -20.92 -10.30
N ARG A 371 10.54 -20.83 -11.63
CA ARG A 371 11.43 -21.67 -12.45
C ARG A 371 12.90 -21.33 -12.22
N LYS A 372 13.24 -20.05 -12.03
CA LYS A 372 14.63 -19.59 -11.83
C LYS A 372 15.14 -19.85 -10.41
N MET A 373 14.28 -19.77 -9.41
CA MET A 373 14.65 -20.11 -8.02
C MET A 373 14.97 -21.61 -7.87
N ASN A 374 14.37 -22.49 -8.67
CA ASN A 374 14.76 -23.91 -8.71
C ASN A 374 16.22 -24.15 -9.13
N THR A 375 16.83 -23.19 -9.85
CA THR A 375 18.25 -23.23 -10.24
C THR A 375 19.12 -22.34 -9.34
N GLY A 376 18.56 -21.83 -8.24
CA GLY A 376 19.26 -21.00 -7.26
C GLY A 376 19.46 -19.53 -7.67
N MET A 377 18.79 -19.05 -8.72
CA MET A 377 18.79 -17.63 -9.11
C MET A 377 17.84 -16.82 -8.22
N PHE A 378 18.04 -15.49 -8.13
CA PHE A 378 17.31 -14.57 -7.24
C PHE A 378 17.54 -14.78 -5.73
N LEU A 379 18.21 -15.86 -5.31
CA LEU A 379 18.39 -16.19 -3.90
C LEU A 379 19.59 -15.52 -3.22
N ASN A 380 20.47 -14.83 -3.96
CA ASN A 380 21.66 -14.20 -3.39
C ASN A 380 22.15 -12.98 -4.20
N THR A 381 21.26 -12.40 -5.03
CA THR A 381 21.59 -11.32 -5.95
C THR A 381 20.83 -10.02 -5.66
N PHE A 382 20.11 -9.97 -4.52
CA PHE A 382 19.58 -8.73 -3.98
C PHE A 382 20.73 -7.72 -3.72
N PRO A 383 20.55 -6.42 -3.99
CA PRO A 383 19.34 -5.77 -4.48
C PRO A 383 19.25 -5.65 -6.02
N ASN A 384 20.24 -6.17 -6.76
CA ASN A 384 20.44 -5.84 -8.17
C ASN A 384 19.66 -6.74 -9.14
N PHE A 385 19.52 -8.03 -8.80
CA PHE A 385 18.82 -9.02 -9.61
C PHE A 385 19.16 -8.96 -11.12
N PRO A 386 20.44 -9.12 -11.53
CA PRO A 386 20.84 -9.11 -12.93
C PRO A 386 20.03 -10.11 -13.78
N GLU A 387 19.57 -11.21 -13.18
CA GLU A 387 18.72 -12.22 -13.78
C GLU A 387 17.37 -11.69 -14.29
N ALA A 388 16.91 -10.55 -13.79
CA ALA A 388 15.68 -9.89 -14.23
C ALA A 388 15.77 -9.42 -15.70
N SER A 389 16.97 -9.23 -16.24
CA SER A 389 17.17 -8.97 -17.68
C SER A 389 16.53 -10.05 -18.56
N HIS A 390 16.70 -11.32 -18.20
CA HIS A 390 16.08 -12.44 -18.90
C HIS A 390 14.55 -12.37 -18.87
N PHE A 391 13.97 -11.90 -17.76
CA PHE A 391 12.52 -11.68 -17.69
C PHE A 391 12.08 -10.57 -18.63
N ARG A 392 12.79 -9.44 -18.65
CA ARG A 392 12.43 -8.30 -19.50
C ARG A 392 12.47 -8.66 -20.98
N SER A 393 13.48 -9.42 -21.43
CA SER A 393 13.53 -9.96 -22.80
C SER A 393 12.41 -10.95 -23.09
N PHE A 394 12.10 -11.84 -22.14
CA PHE A 394 11.00 -12.79 -22.27
C PHE A 394 9.63 -12.12 -22.31
N ALA A 395 9.44 -11.06 -21.53
CA ALA A 395 8.20 -10.33 -21.38
C ALA A 395 8.02 -9.20 -22.40
N GLU A 396 9.03 -8.90 -23.23
CA GLU A 396 9.07 -7.74 -24.12
C GLU A 396 7.85 -7.62 -25.04
N TRP A 397 7.34 -8.76 -25.51
CA TRP A 397 6.20 -8.86 -26.41
C TRP A 397 4.85 -8.91 -25.70
N LYS A 398 4.84 -8.87 -24.36
CA LYS A 398 3.60 -8.89 -23.59
C LYS A 398 2.90 -7.53 -23.73
N PRO A 399 1.57 -7.49 -23.95
CA PRO A 399 0.85 -6.23 -24.15
C PRO A 399 1.03 -5.19 -23.04
N TRP A 400 1.23 -5.67 -21.80
CA TRP A 400 1.45 -4.85 -20.62
C TRP A 400 2.89 -4.37 -20.40
N PHE A 401 3.84 -4.88 -21.21
CA PHE A 401 5.24 -4.49 -21.15
C PHE A 401 5.62 -3.60 -22.33
N SER A 402 5.04 -3.83 -23.52
CA SER A 402 5.25 -3.00 -24.70
C SER A 402 4.65 -1.60 -24.57
N SER A 403 3.56 -1.44 -23.80
CA SER A 403 3.01 -0.13 -23.43
C SER A 403 4.00 0.76 -22.65
N LEU A 404 5.05 0.18 -22.04
CA LEU A 404 6.11 0.91 -21.34
C LEU A 404 7.14 1.55 -22.29
N LYS A 405 7.18 1.15 -23.57
CA LYS A 405 8.20 1.58 -24.55
C LYS A 405 7.70 2.66 -25.51
N CYS A 406 6.41 2.99 -25.50
CA CYS A 406 5.79 3.89 -26.47
C CYS A 406 5.43 5.28 -25.92
N ASN A 407 5.89 5.67 -24.73
CA ASN A 407 5.68 7.00 -24.15
C ASN A 407 7.00 7.69 -23.84
#